data_AF-A0A4R2BTW0-F1
#
_entry.id   AF-A0A4R2BTW0-F1
#
_cell.length_a   1.000
_cell.length_b   1.000
_cell.length_c   1.000
_cell.angle_alpha   90.00
_cell.angle_beta   90.00
_cell.angle_gamma   90.00
#
_symmetry.space_group_name_H-M   'P 1'
#
loop_
_entity.id
_entity.type
_entity.pdbx_description
1 polymer ?
#
loop_
_entity_poly.entity_id
_entity_poly.type
_entity_poly.pdbx_seq_one_letter_code
_entity_poly.pdbx_strand_id
1 'polypeptide(L)'
;MPEKLRTLAEFTLPHMILTCSHCGRRGRYNVARLIEAHGADLPIRDFINTIGRSCHRRRHPTKWHRCGLGCDALIYMFMPKPAADGYAEEIEHQREHIAR
;
A
#
# COMPACT_ATOMS: atom_id res chain seq x y z
N MET A 1 -18.20 -1.89 13.48
CA MET A 1 -17.83 -2.75 12.34
C MET A 1 -16.31 -2.85 12.32
N PRO A 2 -15.69 -4.03 12.45
CA PRO A 2 -14.23 -4.14 12.29
C PRO A 2 -13.87 -3.70 10.87
N GLU A 3 -12.80 -2.92 10.74
CA GLU A 3 -12.29 -2.45 9.46
C GLU A 3 -11.86 -3.66 8.60
N LYS A 4 -12.37 -3.77 7.37
CA LYS A 4 -11.98 -4.85 6.46
C LYS A 4 -10.51 -4.68 6.09
N LEU A 5 -9.67 -5.66 6.47
CA LEU A 5 -8.26 -5.64 6.14
C LEU A 5 -8.05 -5.87 4.65
N ARG A 6 -7.15 -5.09 4.05
CA ARG A 6 -6.72 -5.27 2.66
C ARG A 6 -5.83 -6.50 2.53
N THR A 7 -6.13 -7.32 1.53
CA THR A 7 -5.48 -8.61 1.25
C THR A 7 -4.44 -8.49 0.14
N LEU A 8 -3.59 -9.52 -0.02
CA LEU A 8 -2.63 -9.57 -1.12
C LEU A 8 -3.31 -9.53 -2.50
N ALA A 9 -4.51 -10.11 -2.63
CA ALA A 9 -5.32 -10.06 -3.85
C ALA A 9 -5.70 -8.63 -4.27
N GLU A 10 -5.88 -7.72 -3.30
CA GLU A 10 -6.27 -6.33 -3.55
C GLU A 10 -5.08 -5.43 -3.93
N PHE A 11 -3.85 -5.96 -3.93
CA PHE A 11 -2.67 -5.18 -4.27
C PHE A 11 -2.42 -5.15 -5.79
N THR A 12 -2.65 -4.01 -6.43
CA THR A 12 -2.72 -3.90 -7.90
C THR A 12 -1.37 -3.75 -8.62
N LEU A 13 -0.30 -3.41 -7.91
CA LEU A 13 1.03 -3.28 -8.50
C LEU A 13 1.73 -4.64 -8.56
N PRO A 14 2.55 -4.93 -9.60
CA PRO A 14 3.22 -6.22 -9.73
C PRO A 14 4.26 -6.48 -8.61
N HIS A 15 4.74 -5.41 -7.98
CA HIS A 15 5.73 -5.48 -6.92
C HIS A 15 5.34 -4.67 -5.70
N MET A 16 5.41 -5.31 -4.53
CA MET A 16 5.29 -4.66 -3.24
C MET A 16 6.69 -4.26 -2.74
N ILE A 17 6.89 -2.97 -2.55
CA ILE A 17 8.14 -2.43 -1.99
C ILE A 17 7.94 -2.21 -0.50
N LEU A 18 8.73 -2.90 0.33
CA LEU A 18 8.72 -2.73 1.77
C LEU A 18 9.96 -1.95 2.21
N THR A 19 9.76 -0.91 3.00
CA THR A 19 10.83 -0.07 3.56
C THR A 19 10.60 0.11 5.05
N CYS A 20 11.66 -0.05 5.86
CA CYS A 20 11.64 0.32 7.27
C CYS A 20 12.24 1.72 7.45
N SER A 21 11.42 2.68 7.88
CA SER A 21 11.85 4.07 8.11
C SER A 21 12.94 4.22 9.18
N HIS A 22 13.07 3.24 10.08
CA HIS A 22 13.98 3.34 11.22
C HIS A 22 15.28 2.55 11.07
N CYS A 23 15.27 1.37 10.44
CA CYS A 23 16.49 0.58 10.24
C CYS A 23 17.00 0.59 8.78
N GLY A 24 16.29 1.24 7.86
CA GLY A 24 16.69 1.37 6.45
C GLY A 24 16.53 0.12 5.61
N ARG A 25 16.12 -1.02 6.21
CA ARG A 25 15.89 -2.29 5.51
C ARG A 25 14.84 -2.10 4.41
N ARG A 26 15.15 -2.63 3.22
CA ARG A 26 14.32 -2.54 2.02
C ARG A 26 14.20 -3.90 1.35
N GLY A 27 13.07 -4.15 0.70
CA GLY A 27 12.83 -5.37 -0.08
C GLY A 27 11.75 -5.17 -1.14
N ARG A 28 11.94 -5.84 -2.29
CA ARG A 28 10.98 -5.86 -3.41
C ARG A 28 10.44 -7.26 -3.56
N TYR A 29 9.13 -7.41 -3.48
CA TYR A 29 8.45 -8.70 -3.54
C TYR A 29 7.52 -8.75 -4.75
N ASN A 30 7.62 -9.80 -5.56
CA ASN A 30 6.66 -10.05 -6.64
C ASN A 30 5.35 -10.53 -6.03
N VAL A 31 4.25 -9.85 -6.34
CA VAL A 31 2.95 -10.08 -5.69
C VAL A 31 2.34 -11.42 -6.09
N ALA A 32 2.47 -11.84 -7.35
CA ALA A 32 2.03 -13.17 -7.78
C ALA A 32 2.73 -14.27 -6.97
N ARG A 33 4.06 -14.16 -6.79
CA ARG A 33 4.82 -15.12 -5.95
C ARG A 33 4.45 -15.06 -4.47
N LEU A 34 4.08 -13.88 -3.96
CA LEU A 34 3.58 -13.77 -2.59
C LEU A 34 2.22 -14.48 -2.43
N ILE A 35 1.32 -14.30 -3.40
CA ILE A 35 0.01 -14.97 -3.41
C ILE A 35 0.18 -16.48 -3.52
N GLU A 36 1.06 -16.97 -4.39
CA GLU A 36 1.40 -18.39 -4.49
C GLU A 36 1.91 -18.96 -3.16
N ALA A 37 2.77 -18.22 -2.45
CA ALA A 37 3.41 -18.71 -1.23
C ALA A 37 2.53 -18.58 0.03
N HIS A 38 1.62 -17.62 0.07
CA HIS A 38 0.91 -17.24 1.30
C HIS A 38 -0.62 -17.24 1.18
N GLY A 39 -1.16 -17.42 -0.03
CA GLY A 39 -2.58 -17.29 -0.31
C GLY A 39 -3.00 -15.85 -0.60
N ALA A 40 -4.02 -15.71 -1.43
CA ALA A 40 -4.55 -14.43 -1.90
C ALA A 40 -5.19 -13.60 -0.76
N ASP A 41 -5.80 -14.30 0.21
CA ASP A 41 -6.53 -13.69 1.32
C ASP A 41 -5.64 -13.22 2.48
N LEU A 42 -4.32 -13.44 2.42
CA LEU A 42 -3.42 -12.99 3.49
C LEU A 42 -3.51 -11.45 3.61
N PRO A 43 -3.81 -10.90 4.81
CA PRO A 43 -3.82 -9.46 5.00
C PRO A 43 -2.42 -8.88 4.77
N ILE A 44 -2.32 -7.80 3.99
CA ILE A 44 -1.05 -7.12 3.69
C ILE A 44 -0.35 -6.71 4.99
N ARG A 45 -1.12 -6.22 5.97
CA ARG A 45 -0.63 -5.88 7.31
C ARG A 45 0.08 -7.05 7.99
N ASP A 46 -0.49 -8.25 7.88
CA ASP A 46 0.02 -9.43 8.58
C ASP A 46 1.27 -9.99 7.88
N PHE A 47 1.32 -9.88 6.54
CA PHE A 47 2.55 -10.10 5.78
C PHE A 47 3.68 -9.15 6.22
N ILE A 48 3.43 -7.84 6.25
CA ILE A 48 4.41 -6.82 6.70
C ILE A 48 4.86 -7.12 8.15
N ASN A 49 3.93 -7.46 9.04
CA ASN A 49 4.23 -7.83 10.42
C ASN A 49 5.17 -9.05 10.51
N THR A 50 5.01 -10.02 9.61
CA THR A 50 5.85 -11.22 9.52
C THR A 50 7.27 -10.85 9.08
N ILE A 51 7.41 -10.07 8.00
CA ILE A 51 8.73 -9.57 7.56
C ILE A 51 9.38 -8.70 8.65
N GLY A 52 8.58 -7.92 9.38
CA GLY A 52 9.01 -7.10 10.49
C GLY A 52 9.60 -7.87 11.68
N ARG A 53 9.42 -9.20 11.77
CA ARG A 53 9.87 -9.99 12.94
C ARG A 53 11.39 -9.98 13.12
N SER A 54 12.13 -9.93 12.01
CA SER A 54 13.60 -9.91 12.00
C SER A 54 14.21 -8.49 12.14
N CYS A 55 13.40 -7.45 12.36
CA CYS A 55 13.93 -6.12 12.60
C CYS A 55 14.45 -5.98 14.04
N HIS A 56 15.72 -5.61 14.22
CA HIS A 56 16.32 -5.40 15.55
C HIS A 56 15.61 -4.29 16.36
N ARG A 57 14.95 -3.32 15.70
CA ARG A 57 14.17 -2.27 16.37
C ARG A 57 12.76 -2.70 16.79
N ARG A 58 12.31 -3.92 16.48
CA ARG A 58 10.93 -4.36 16.78
C ARG A 58 10.58 -4.23 18.27
N ARG A 59 11.54 -4.53 19.15
CA ARG A 59 11.37 -4.48 20.62
C ARG A 59 11.91 -3.18 21.25
N HIS A 60 12.12 -2.12 20.47
CA HIS A 60 12.64 -0.87 21.00
C HIS A 60 11.71 -0.33 22.12
N PRO A 61 12.25 0.11 23.28
CA PRO A 61 11.44 0.59 24.41
C PRO A 61 10.54 1.75 24.00
N THR A 62 11.13 2.76 23.34
CA THR A 62 10.39 3.92 22.80
C THR A 62 9.57 3.52 21.58
N LYS A 63 8.25 3.66 21.66
CA LYS A 63 7.28 3.30 20.60
C LYS A 63 7.64 3.94 19.25
N TRP A 64 8.01 5.22 19.25
CA TRP A 64 8.36 5.99 18.05
C TRP A 64 9.64 5.55 17.33
N HIS A 65 10.44 4.69 17.98
CA HIS A 65 11.68 4.14 17.41
C HIS A 65 11.56 2.64 17.11
N ARG A 66 10.35 2.07 17.24
CA ARG A 66 10.11 0.66 16.89
C ARG A 66 10.21 0.45 15.38
N CYS A 67 10.08 -0.80 14.93
CA CYS A 67 10.09 -1.12 13.51
C CYS A 67 9.02 -0.29 12.75
N GLY A 68 9.44 0.50 11.77
CA GLY A 68 8.57 1.27 10.88
C GLY A 68 8.51 0.65 9.49
N LEU A 69 8.39 -0.68 9.42
CA LEU A 69 8.30 -1.38 8.14
C LEU A 69 6.91 -1.14 7.55
N GLY A 70 6.86 -0.61 6.34
CA GLY A 70 5.63 -0.32 5.63
C GLY A 70 5.82 -0.38 4.12
N CYS A 71 4.75 -0.06 3.38
CA CYS A 71 4.74 0.02 1.93
C CYS A 71 4.08 1.33 1.52
N ASP A 72 4.85 2.22 0.89
CA ASP A 72 4.39 3.57 0.53
C ASP A 72 3.24 3.53 -0.50
N ALA A 73 3.21 2.51 -1.36
CA ALA A 73 2.15 2.32 -2.34
C ALA A 73 0.76 2.16 -1.69
N LEU A 74 0.69 1.64 -0.45
CA LEU A 74 -0.59 1.47 0.25
C LEU A 74 -1.26 2.80 0.58
N ILE A 75 -0.50 3.89 0.69
CA ILE A 75 -1.03 5.24 0.93
C ILE A 75 -1.96 5.63 -0.22
N TYR A 76 -1.50 5.45 -1.45
CA TYR A 76 -2.22 5.90 -2.64
C TYR A 76 -3.19 4.86 -3.19
N MET A 77 -2.90 3.56 -3.04
CA MET A 77 -3.66 2.48 -3.66
C MET A 77 -5.10 2.34 -3.13
N PHE A 78 -5.34 2.73 -1.88
CA PHE A 78 -6.67 2.63 -1.24
C PHE A 78 -7.29 3.98 -0.92
N MET A 79 -6.66 5.08 -1.35
CA MET A 79 -7.28 6.39 -1.26
C MET A 79 -8.43 6.49 -2.26
N PRO A 80 -9.57 7.09 -1.87
CA PRO A 80 -10.59 7.44 -2.85
C PRO A 80 -9.97 8.35 -3.90
N LYS A 81 -10.33 8.08 -5.16
CA LYS A 81 -9.94 8.90 -6.32
C LYS A 81 -10.25 10.37 -6.00
N PRO A 82 -9.28 11.30 -6.16
CA PRO A 82 -9.47 12.68 -5.73
C PRO A 82 -10.64 13.33 -6.47
N ALA A 83 -11.40 14.20 -5.77
CA ALA A 83 -12.59 14.87 -6.30
C ALA A 83 -12.33 15.77 -7.53
N ALA A 84 -11.06 16.00 -7.89
CA ALA A 84 -10.67 16.74 -9.09
C ALA A 84 -11.01 16.02 -10.40
N ASP A 85 -11.33 14.72 -10.35
CA ASP A 85 -11.66 13.96 -11.56
C ASP A 85 -13.00 14.39 -12.21
N GLY A 86 -13.94 14.96 -11.45
CA GLY A 86 -15.12 15.61 -12.04
C GLY A 86 -14.79 16.92 -12.78
N TYR A 87 -13.70 17.59 -12.41
CA TYR A 87 -13.28 18.86 -13.02
C TYR A 87 -12.65 18.63 -14.40
N ALA A 88 -11.88 17.54 -14.57
CA ALA A 88 -11.30 17.19 -15.86
C ALA A 88 -12.39 16.81 -16.88
N GLU A 89 -13.37 16.01 -16.45
CA GLU A 89 -14.52 15.60 -17.25
C GLU A 89 -15.43 16.80 -17.61
N GLU A 90 -15.68 17.73 -16.67
CA GLU A 90 -16.44 18.98 -16.94
C GLU A 90 -15.75 19.91 -17.93
N ILE A 91 -14.42 20.05 -17.85
CA ILE A 91 -13.64 20.89 -18.76
C ILE A 91 -13.63 20.30 -20.18
N GLU A 92 -13.50 18.97 -20.32
CA GLU A 92 -13.60 18.32 -21.63
C GLU A 92 -14.98 18.53 -22.25
N HIS A 93 -16.06 18.29 -21.49
CA HIS A 93 -17.43 18.50 -21.97
C HIS A 93 -17.73 19.96 -22.34
N GLN A 94 -17.24 20.92 -21.55
CA GLN A 94 -17.38 22.35 -21.88
C GLN A 94 -16.61 22.74 -23.14
N ARG A 95 -15.40 22.21 -23.35
CA ARG A 95 -14.59 22.49 -24.55
C ARG A 95 -15.23 21.93 -25.81
N GLU A 96 -15.84 20.75 -25.74
CA GLU A 96 -16.60 20.16 -26.85
C GLU A 96 -17.88 20.94 -27.18
N HIS A 97 -18.53 21.52 -26.18
CA HIS A 97 -19.71 22.36 -26.36
C HIS A 97 -19.40 23.76 -26.93
N ILE A 98 -18.23 24.32 -26.61
CA ILE A 98 -17.79 25.65 -27.10
C ILE A 98 -17.24 25.57 -28.54
N ALA A 99 -16.80 24.38 -28.99
CA ALA A 99 -16.23 24.17 -30.32
C ALA A 99 -17.26 23.80 -31.42
N ARG A 100 -18.56 23.83 -31.13
CA ARG A 100 -19.68 23.70 -32.09
C ARG A 100 -20.36 25.03 -32.33
#